data_AF-A0A182IKI6-F1
#
_entry.id   AF-A0A182IKI6-F1
#
_cell.length_a   1.000
_cell.length_b   1.000
_cell.length_c   1.000
_cell.angle_alpha   90.00
_cell.angle_beta   90.00
_cell.angle_gamma   90.00
#
_symmetry.space_group_name_H-M   'P 1'
#
loop_
_entity.id
_entity.type
_entity.pdbx_description
1 polymer ?
#
loop_
_entity_poly.entity_id
_entity_poly.type
_entity_poly.pdbx_seq_one_letter_code
_entity_poly.pdbx_strand_id
1 'polypeptide(L)'
;MGHPNIPDIPDPVELECSGNVTHQAVTLTAYHPLFDSDRKRDYLDANHRKLYTLQEYLDNRAPYVTVGMDPALRLPYGKEACIPELNRHFRRAVRLQVRDTHEDLAGGGYRRVEVCVRTQEDSYDDIVNMLQVTLVL
;
A
#
# COMPACT_ATOMS: atom_id res chain seq x y z
N MET A 1 -43.16 -2.07 -4.57
CA MET A 1 -42.40 -0.82 -4.79
C MET A 1 -40.97 -1.11 -4.40
N GLY A 2 -40.08 -1.27 -5.38
CA GLY A 2 -38.66 -1.50 -5.12
C GLY A 2 -38.01 -0.18 -4.74
N HIS A 3 -37.47 -0.08 -3.53
CA HIS A 3 -36.65 1.05 -3.14
C HIS A 3 -35.39 1.04 -4.01
N PRO A 4 -34.95 2.17 -4.58
CA PRO A 4 -33.70 2.22 -5.31
C PRO A 4 -32.55 1.83 -4.36
N ASN A 5 -31.72 0.88 -4.79
CA ASN A 5 -30.50 0.49 -4.10
C ASN A 5 -29.51 1.66 -4.20
N ILE A 6 -29.50 2.52 -3.18
CA ILE A 6 -28.51 3.58 -3.04
C ILE A 6 -27.20 2.86 -2.72
N PRO A 7 -26.12 3.04 -3.52
CA PRO A 7 -24.83 2.44 -3.19
C PRO A 7 -24.39 2.99 -1.82
N ASP A 8 -24.06 2.06 -0.92
CA ASP A 8 -23.59 2.33 0.44
C ASP A 8 -22.37 3.26 0.38
N ILE A 9 -22.54 4.50 0.83
CA ILE A 9 -21.44 5.44 0.98
C ILE A 9 -20.81 5.10 2.33
N PRO A 10 -19.55 4.65 2.39
CA PRO A 10 -18.91 4.29 3.65
C PRO A 10 -18.91 5.48 4.59
N ASP A 11 -19.11 5.24 5.88
CA ASP A 11 -19.06 6.29 6.88
C ASP A 11 -17.64 6.88 6.89
N PRO A 12 -17.47 8.21 6.96
CA PRO A 12 -16.14 8.83 6.93
C PRO A 12 -15.19 8.29 8.01
N VAL A 13 -15.72 7.82 9.15
CA VAL A 13 -14.93 7.19 10.22
C VAL A 13 -14.30 5.87 9.78
N GLU A 14 -14.94 5.12 8.88
CA GLU A 14 -14.42 3.85 8.36
C GLU A 14 -13.22 4.04 7.42
N LEU A 15 -12.99 5.26 6.94
CA LEU A 15 -11.86 5.62 6.08
C LEU A 15 -10.69 6.24 6.88
N GLU A 16 -10.88 6.50 8.17
CA GLU A 16 -9.86 7.08 9.03
C GLU A 16 -8.74 6.08 9.31
N CYS A 17 -7.52 6.60 9.38
CA CYS A 17 -6.35 5.82 9.73
C CYS A 17 -6.20 5.73 11.25
N SER A 18 -6.20 4.51 11.78
CA SER A 18 -5.86 4.26 13.18
C SER A 18 -4.35 4.08 13.30
N GLY A 19 -3.67 5.00 13.99
CA GLY A 19 -2.24 4.87 14.30
C GLY A 19 -1.77 5.98 15.23
N ASN A 20 -0.57 5.79 15.79
CA ASN A 20 -0.04 6.68 16.83
C ASN A 20 0.98 7.67 16.28
N VAL A 21 1.56 7.36 15.12
CA VAL A 21 2.59 8.18 14.50
C VAL A 21 2.14 8.60 13.11
N THR A 22 2.21 9.90 12.84
CA THR A 22 1.85 10.48 11.56
C THR A 22 3.07 11.13 10.93
N HIS A 23 3.33 10.79 9.67
CA HIS A 23 4.36 11.40 8.84
C HIS A 23 3.68 12.13 7.69
N GLN A 24 4.05 13.41 7.49
CA GLN A 24 3.54 14.23 6.40
C GLN A 24 4.56 14.33 5.27
N ALA A 25 4.08 14.73 4.08
CA ALA A 25 4.90 14.92 2.88
C ALA A 25 5.74 13.67 2.54
N VAL A 26 5.07 12.51 2.58
CA VAL A 26 5.64 11.23 2.15
C VAL A 26 5.39 11.08 0.66
N THR A 27 6.42 10.68 -0.09
CA THR A 27 6.28 10.29 -1.49
C THR A 27 5.73 8.86 -1.54
N LEU A 28 4.58 8.68 -2.19
CA LEU A 28 4.04 7.39 -2.57
C LEU A 28 4.45 7.10 -4.01
N THR A 29 5.05 5.94 -4.24
CA THR A 29 5.27 5.38 -5.58
C THR A 29 4.73 3.96 -5.67
N ALA A 30 4.65 3.40 -6.87
CA ALA A 30 4.23 2.03 -7.09
C ALA A 30 5.33 1.17 -7.66
N TYR A 31 5.26 -0.13 -7.36
CA TYR A 31 6.07 -1.16 -8.00
C TYR A 31 5.20 -2.38 -8.26
N HIS A 32 5.63 -3.25 -9.19
CA HIS A 32 4.93 -4.49 -9.47
C HIS A 32 5.90 -5.68 -9.41
N PRO A 33 5.42 -6.87 -9.00
CA PRO A 33 6.25 -8.07 -8.98
C PRO A 33 6.66 -8.49 -10.39
N LEU A 34 7.90 -8.96 -10.53
CA LEU A 34 8.47 -9.53 -11.75
C LEU A 34 8.60 -11.05 -11.59
N PHE A 35 7.52 -11.78 -11.85
CA PHE A 35 7.47 -13.24 -11.64
C PHE A 35 8.39 -14.05 -12.57
N ASP A 36 8.81 -13.48 -13.69
CA ASP A 36 9.78 -14.09 -14.62
C ASP A 36 11.24 -13.87 -14.19
N SER A 37 11.49 -13.07 -13.14
CA SER A 37 12.84 -12.81 -12.67
C SER A 37 13.44 -14.01 -11.95
N ASP A 38 14.73 -14.28 -12.18
CA ASP A 38 15.53 -15.23 -11.40
C ASP A 38 15.75 -14.79 -9.95
N ARG A 39 15.53 -13.51 -9.62
CA ARG A 39 15.75 -12.98 -8.28
C ARG A 39 14.44 -13.00 -7.49
N LYS A 40 14.40 -13.84 -6.44
CA LYS A 40 13.26 -13.96 -5.52
C LYS A 40 12.73 -12.64 -4.98
N ARG A 41 13.62 -11.67 -4.71
CA ARG A 41 13.24 -10.34 -4.20
C ARG A 41 12.34 -9.57 -5.16
N ASP A 42 12.37 -9.88 -6.46
CA ASP A 42 11.56 -9.15 -7.43
C ASP A 42 10.09 -9.60 -7.42
N TYR A 43 9.74 -10.67 -6.71
CA TYR A 43 8.37 -11.19 -6.63
C TYR A 43 7.96 -11.75 -5.25
N LEU A 44 8.85 -11.73 -4.26
CA LEU A 44 8.60 -12.12 -2.88
C LEU A 44 9.04 -11.01 -1.93
N ASP A 45 8.37 -10.88 -0.79
CA ASP A 45 8.72 -9.90 0.23
C ASP A 45 10.02 -10.27 0.99
N ALA A 46 10.42 -9.41 1.93
CA ALA A 46 11.64 -9.58 2.73
C ALA A 46 11.75 -10.92 3.48
N ASN A 47 10.63 -11.62 3.74
CA ASN A 47 10.59 -12.96 4.34
C ASN A 47 10.33 -14.09 3.34
N HIS A 48 10.53 -13.86 2.05
CA HIS A 48 10.29 -14.81 0.96
C HIS A 48 8.85 -15.33 0.88
N ARG A 49 7.86 -14.51 1.25
CA ARG A 49 6.44 -14.83 1.07
C ARG A 49 5.89 -14.06 -0.12
N LYS A 50 4.68 -14.43 -0.53
CA LYS A 50 3.99 -13.79 -1.64
C LYS A 50 3.68 -12.32 -1.32
N LEU A 51 3.96 -11.43 -2.27
CA LEU A 51 3.48 -10.05 -2.27
C LEU A 51 1.99 -10.00 -2.58
N TYR A 52 1.23 -9.18 -1.85
CA TYR A 52 -0.18 -8.93 -2.14
C TYR A 52 -0.37 -7.56 -2.76
N THR A 53 -0.97 -7.54 -3.94
CA THR A 53 -1.12 -6.33 -4.74
C THR A 53 -2.36 -5.54 -4.34
N LEU A 54 -2.36 -4.23 -4.60
CA LEU A 54 -3.51 -3.35 -4.37
C LEU A 54 -4.76 -3.89 -5.06
N GLN A 55 -4.64 -4.31 -6.33
CA GLN A 55 -5.78 -4.82 -7.10
C GLN A 55 -6.29 -6.15 -6.54
N GLU A 56 -5.43 -7.06 -6.04
CA GLU A 56 -5.91 -8.27 -5.33
C GLU A 56 -6.69 -7.92 -4.07
N TYR A 57 -6.27 -6.91 -3.32
CA TYR A 57 -7.00 -6.44 -2.13
C TYR A 57 -8.35 -5.84 -2.50
N LEU A 58 -8.39 -4.97 -3.52
CA LEU A 58 -9.64 -4.36 -4.00
C LEU A 58 -10.63 -5.42 -4.51
N ASP A 59 -10.14 -6.48 -5.14
CA ASP A 59 -10.92 -7.65 -5.56
C ASP A 59 -11.33 -8.60 -4.41
N ASN A 60 -10.99 -8.28 -3.15
CA ASN A 60 -11.20 -9.16 -1.97
C ASN A 60 -10.47 -10.52 -2.04
N ARG A 61 -9.37 -10.59 -2.79
CA ARG A 61 -8.52 -11.78 -2.94
C ARG A 61 -7.27 -11.75 -2.07
N ALA A 62 -6.99 -10.63 -1.42
CA ALA A 62 -5.90 -10.47 -0.48
C ALA A 62 -6.38 -9.87 0.85
N PRO A 63 -5.79 -10.28 1.99
CA PRO A 63 -6.16 -9.74 3.30
C PRO A 63 -5.58 -8.35 3.59
N TYR A 64 -4.55 -7.93 2.84
CA TYR A 64 -3.87 -6.64 2.93
C TYR A 64 -3.14 -6.35 1.62
N VAL A 65 -2.60 -5.14 1.47
CA VAL A 65 -1.68 -4.74 0.41
C VAL A 65 -0.26 -4.68 0.97
N THR A 66 0.69 -5.28 0.27
CA THR A 66 2.10 -5.17 0.64
C THR A 66 2.61 -3.78 0.27
N VAL A 67 3.32 -3.15 1.20
CA VAL A 67 4.10 -1.95 0.92
C VAL A 67 5.57 -2.15 1.27
N GLY A 68 6.41 -1.47 0.49
CA GLY A 68 7.85 -1.36 0.66
C GLY A 68 8.23 -0.10 1.43
N MET A 69 9.14 -0.22 2.40
CA MET A 69 9.76 0.94 3.07
C MET A 69 11.27 0.75 3.26
N ASP A 70 11.92 1.83 3.68
CA ASP A 70 13.37 1.86 3.90
C ASP A 70 13.83 0.80 4.94
N PRO A 71 14.81 -0.07 4.60
CA PRO A 71 15.27 -1.13 5.48
C PRO A 71 15.94 -0.65 6.79
N ALA A 72 16.50 0.57 6.82
CA ALA A 72 17.13 1.14 7.99
C ALA A 72 16.14 1.51 9.10
N LEU A 73 14.84 1.64 8.76
CA LEU A 73 13.78 1.87 9.76
C LEU A 73 13.60 0.69 10.72
N ARG A 74 13.96 -0.53 10.30
CA ARG A 74 13.83 -1.77 11.09
C ARG A 74 12.43 -1.95 11.69
N LEU A 75 11.40 -1.60 10.93
CA LEU A 75 10.02 -1.78 11.35
C LEU A 75 9.71 -3.27 11.53
N PRO A 76 8.85 -3.64 12.51
CA PRO A 76 8.39 -5.02 12.65
C PRO A 76 7.79 -5.54 11.35
N TYR A 77 8.08 -6.79 11.02
CA TYR A 77 7.52 -7.42 9.83
C TYR A 77 5.99 -7.46 9.87
N GLY A 78 5.33 -6.94 8.84
CA GLY A 78 3.88 -6.83 8.80
C GLY A 78 3.33 -5.65 9.60
N LYS A 79 4.18 -4.67 9.97
CA LYS A 79 3.75 -3.42 10.60
C LYS A 79 2.64 -2.78 9.75
N GLU A 80 1.52 -2.50 10.38
CA GLU A 80 0.39 -1.84 9.73
C GLU A 80 0.77 -0.41 9.35
N ALA A 81 0.30 -0.01 8.17
CA ALA A 81 0.41 1.33 7.66
C ALA A 81 -0.94 1.75 7.09
N CYS A 82 -1.18 3.05 7.04
CA CYS A 82 -2.38 3.61 6.46
C CYS A 82 -2.08 4.93 5.74
N ILE A 83 -2.71 5.11 4.58
CA ILE A 83 -2.61 6.32 3.77
C ILE A 83 -4.03 6.82 3.52
N PRO A 84 -4.49 7.88 4.20
CA PRO A 84 -5.88 8.32 4.14
C PRO A 84 -6.27 8.83 2.75
N GLU A 85 -5.32 9.33 1.94
CA GLU A 85 -5.53 9.66 0.53
C GLU A 85 -5.99 8.43 -0.28
N LEU A 86 -5.37 7.27 -0.09
CA LEU A 86 -5.78 6.03 -0.75
C LEU A 86 -7.16 5.59 -0.29
N ASN A 87 -7.42 5.63 1.03
CA ASN A 87 -8.72 5.23 1.57
C ASN A 87 -9.87 6.04 0.99
N ARG A 88 -9.69 7.36 0.89
CA ARG A 88 -10.68 8.29 0.31
C ARG A 88 -10.90 8.02 -1.18
N HIS A 89 -9.84 7.76 -1.94
CA HIS A 89 -9.96 7.50 -3.36
C HIS A 89 -10.71 6.19 -3.64
N PHE A 90 -10.31 5.10 -3.00
CA PHE A 90 -10.95 3.79 -3.18
C PHE A 90 -12.27 3.63 -2.42
N ARG A 91 -12.64 4.64 -1.61
CA ARG A 91 -13.79 4.61 -0.68
C ARG A 91 -13.81 3.32 0.14
N ARG A 92 -12.63 2.96 0.65
CA ARG A 92 -12.41 1.73 1.39
C ARG A 92 -11.18 1.89 2.27
N ALA A 93 -11.23 1.42 3.51
CA ALA A 93 -10.03 1.32 4.35
C ALA A 93 -9.06 0.31 3.73
N VAL A 94 -8.02 0.79 3.05
CA VAL A 94 -6.99 -0.05 2.43
C VAL A 94 -6.00 -0.48 3.51
N ARG A 95 -6.04 -1.76 3.88
CA ARG A 95 -5.11 -2.32 4.87
C ARG A 95 -3.73 -2.49 4.25
N LEU A 96 -2.78 -1.61 4.58
CA LEU A 96 -1.40 -1.70 4.12
C LEU A 96 -0.54 -2.38 5.19
N GLN A 97 0.43 -3.19 4.76
CA GLN A 97 1.42 -3.79 5.66
C GLN A 97 2.83 -3.66 5.10
N VAL A 98 3.73 -3.11 5.92
CA VAL A 98 5.16 -3.03 5.64
C VAL A 98 5.75 -4.42 5.78
N ARG A 99 5.94 -5.09 4.65
CA ARG A 99 6.50 -6.44 4.55
C ARG A 99 7.70 -6.50 3.64
N ASP A 100 7.82 -5.51 2.77
CA ASP A 100 8.86 -5.48 1.78
C ASP A 100 9.89 -4.42 2.14
N THR A 101 11.16 -4.76 1.98
CA THR A 101 12.29 -3.85 2.19
C THR A 101 13.42 -4.29 1.26
N HIS A 102 13.94 -3.34 0.49
CA HIS A 102 14.98 -3.59 -0.51
C HIS A 102 16.04 -2.48 -0.47
N GLU A 103 17.20 -2.74 -1.06
CA GLU A 103 18.29 -1.77 -1.13
C GLU A 103 17.89 -0.50 -1.92
N ASP A 104 17.03 -0.63 -2.93
CA ASP A 104 16.49 0.48 -3.72
C ASP A 104 15.58 1.45 -2.94
N LEU A 105 15.14 1.02 -1.75
CA LEU A 105 14.37 1.82 -0.80
C LEU A 105 15.25 2.54 0.22
N ALA A 106 16.55 2.27 0.24
CA ALA A 106 17.47 2.86 1.21
C ALA A 106 17.63 4.37 1.00
N GLY A 107 17.68 5.11 2.11
CA GLY A 107 17.72 6.57 2.15
C GLY A 107 16.33 7.23 2.10
N GLY A 108 15.26 6.47 1.88
CA GLY A 108 13.89 6.97 1.86
C GLY A 108 13.33 7.27 3.26
N GLY A 109 13.80 6.55 4.28
CA GLY A 109 13.28 6.64 5.65
C GLY A 109 11.75 6.62 5.68
N TYR A 110 11.15 7.47 6.51
CA TYR A 110 9.68 7.66 6.57
C TYR A 110 9.12 8.55 5.45
N ARG A 111 9.94 9.00 4.50
CA ARG A 111 9.56 9.95 3.44
C ARG A 111 9.24 9.28 2.11
N ARG A 112 9.40 7.96 2.00
CA ARG A 112 9.02 7.17 0.84
C ARG A 112 8.32 5.88 1.27
N VAL A 113 7.25 5.55 0.56
CA VAL A 113 6.55 4.26 0.68
C VAL A 113 6.20 3.79 -0.73
N GLU A 114 6.41 2.51 -0.99
CA GLU A 114 6.08 1.91 -2.29
C GLU A 114 4.91 0.94 -2.16
N VAL A 115 3.86 1.12 -2.95
CA VAL A 115 2.71 0.22 -2.96
C VAL A 115 2.88 -0.85 -4.03
N CYS A 116 2.67 -2.11 -3.64
CA CYS A 116 2.70 -3.23 -4.58
C CYS A 116 1.42 -3.22 -5.43
N VAL A 117 1.56 -3.11 -6.74
CA VAL A 117 0.46 -3.18 -7.72
C VAL A 117 0.62 -4.39 -8.64
N ARG A 118 -0.46 -4.76 -9.34
CA ARG A 118 -0.53 -6.01 -10.11
C ARG A 118 0.36 -6.01 -11.34
N THR A 119 0.34 -4.92 -12.12
CA THR A 119 1.02 -4.84 -13.40
C THR A 119 1.86 -3.58 -13.52
N GLN A 120 2.70 -3.55 -14.54
CA GLN A 120 3.41 -2.33 -14.93
C GLN A 120 2.44 -1.20 -15.28
N GLU A 121 1.34 -1.51 -15.97
CA GLU A 121 0.33 -0.49 -16.33
C GLU A 121 -0.32 0.12 -15.08
N ASP A 122 -0.65 -0.70 -14.08
CA ASP A 122 -1.18 -0.21 -12.79
C ASP A 122 -0.18 0.71 -12.06
N SER A 123 1.13 0.55 -12.30
CA SER A 123 2.17 1.35 -11.65
C SER A 123 2.24 2.78 -12.17
N TYR A 124 1.55 3.09 -13.28
CA TYR A 124 1.48 4.42 -13.85
C TYR A 124 0.27 5.23 -13.38
N ASP A 125 -0.64 4.63 -12.60
CA ASP A 125 -1.81 5.35 -12.10
C ASP A 125 -1.39 6.47 -11.14
N ASP A 126 -1.93 7.67 -11.33
CA ASP A 126 -1.62 8.84 -10.51
C ASP A 126 -1.96 8.61 -9.03
N ILE A 127 -2.97 7.78 -8.73
CA ILE A 127 -3.37 7.53 -7.34
C ILE A 127 -2.29 6.83 -6.53
N VAL A 128 -1.43 6.06 -7.18
CA VAL A 128 -0.32 5.34 -6.53
C VAL A 128 1.02 6.05 -6.75
N ASN A 129 1.03 7.25 -7.31
CA ASN A 129 2.22 8.07 -7.56
C ASN A 129 2.04 9.51 -7.06
N MET A 130 1.76 9.66 -5.77
CA MET A 130 1.51 10.96 -5.14
C MET A 130 2.76 11.48 -4.42
N LEU A 131 3.16 12.72 -4.74
CA LEU A 131 4.36 13.35 -4.15
C LEU A 131 4.19 13.76 -2.68
N GLN A 132 2.95 13.90 -2.21
CA GLN A 132 2.64 14.31 -0.86
C GLN A 132 1.41 13.57 -0.35
N VAL A 133 1.64 12.49 0.39
CA VAL A 133 0.61 11.79 1.16
C VAL A 133 0.90 11.85 2.65
N THR A 134 -0.13 11.51 3.43
CA THR A 134 0.03 11.26 4.86
C THR A 134 0.28 9.78 5.07
N LEU A 135 1.31 9.42 5.83
CA LEU A 135 1.56 8.05 6.26
C LEU A 135 1.28 7.95 7.76
N VAL A 136 0.40 7.03 8.13
CA VAL A 136 0.08 6.71 9.52
C VAL A 136 0.60 5.32 9.85
N LEU A 137 1.35 5.20 10.95
CA LEU A 137 1.95 3.96 11.48
C LEU A 137 1.49 3.71 12.92
#